data_AF-A0A1F3BZB5-F1
#
_entry.id   AF-A0A1F3BZB5-F1
#
_cell.length_a   1.000
_cell.length_b   1.000
_cell.length_c   1.000
_cell.angle_alpha   90.00
_cell.angle_beta   90.00
_cell.angle_gamma   90.00
#
_symmetry.space_group_name_H-M   'P 1'
#
loop_
_entity.id
_entity.type
_entity.pdbx_description
1 polymer ?
#
loop_
_entity_poly.entity_id
_entity_poly.type
_entity_poly.pdbx_seq_one_letter_code
_entity_poly.pdbx_strand_id
1 'polypeptide(L)'
;MKKYTSFILFTLAAIIISMNANSQETKPTLTKEEQTLLKLETNVKKAQDKVDKAQAKLASADSLINSSVELEKEANANLDIIEAEEAAFTKDMTTQMKDLDKTRKKATEDELKTIDKEMKALDTKNKLGLKEFEKRAAVENKKLLTVDNNMKKASEKQKQYKPILKDAQAALEDATKKLEEFQSKEE
;
A
#
# COMPACT_ATOMS: atom_id res chain seq x y z
N MET A 1 -18.17 -14.92 -32.05
CA MET A 1 -19.22 -15.73 -32.72
C MET A 1 -20.15 -16.29 -31.65
N LYS A 2 -21.46 -16.28 -31.86
CA LYS A 2 -22.44 -16.87 -30.93
C LYS A 2 -22.57 -18.37 -31.20
N LYS A 3 -22.86 -19.17 -30.17
CA LYS A 3 -23.57 -20.45 -30.34
C LYS A 3 -24.78 -20.46 -29.40
N TYR A 4 -25.95 -20.68 -30.00
CA TYR A 4 -27.21 -20.92 -29.31
C TYR A 4 -27.49 -22.43 -29.32
N THR A 5 -28.14 -22.92 -28.26
CA THR A 5 -28.93 -24.16 -28.25
C THR A 5 -29.89 -24.02 -27.07
N SER A 6 -31.12 -23.55 -27.29
CA SER A 6 -32.31 -24.38 -27.58
C SER A 6 -32.54 -25.43 -26.48
N PHE A 7 -33.38 -25.18 -25.47
CA PHE A 7 -34.86 -25.13 -25.49
C PHE A 7 -35.47 -26.53 -25.61
N ILE A 8 -35.91 -27.08 -24.46
CA ILE A 8 -36.91 -28.14 -24.40
C ILE A 8 -38.04 -27.63 -23.49
N LEU A 9 -39.20 -27.45 -24.10
CA LEU A 9 -40.47 -27.21 -23.43
C LEU A 9 -41.16 -28.57 -23.30
N PHE A 10 -41.69 -28.91 -22.12
CA PHE A 10 -42.73 -29.93 -22.02
C PHE A 10 -43.78 -29.49 -21.00
N THR A 11 -45.04 -29.51 -21.44
CA THR A 11 -46.22 -29.03 -20.72
C THR A 11 -47.25 -30.16 -20.57
N LEU A 12 -48.26 -29.89 -19.74
CA LEU A 12 -49.43 -30.73 -19.36
C LEU A 12 -49.20 -31.83 -18.31
N ALA A 13 -50.17 -32.18 -17.46
CA ALA A 13 -51.29 -31.43 -16.82
C ALA A 13 -52.12 -32.39 -15.93
N ALA A 14 -52.47 -31.94 -14.70
CA ALA A 14 -53.59 -32.37 -13.82
C ALA A 14 -53.27 -31.81 -12.40
N ILE A 15 -53.99 -30.87 -11.76
CA ILE A 15 -55.43 -30.80 -11.40
C ILE A 15 -55.86 -32.13 -10.76
N ILE A 16 -56.07 -32.28 -9.46
CA ILE A 16 -57.07 -31.67 -8.54
C ILE A 16 -56.47 -31.61 -7.10
N ILE A 17 -56.98 -31.00 -6.01
CA ILE A 17 -58.28 -30.40 -5.62
C ILE A 17 -58.03 -29.04 -4.91
N SER A 18 -58.99 -28.10 -4.96
CA SER A 18 -58.98 -26.83 -4.21
C SER A 18 -59.11 -26.99 -2.68
N MET A 19 -58.29 -26.28 -1.91
CA MET A 19 -58.65 -25.80 -0.57
C MET A 19 -58.24 -24.34 -0.38
N ASN A 20 -59.20 -23.50 0.02
CA ASN A 20 -58.97 -22.10 0.34
C ASN A 20 -58.19 -21.98 1.66
N ALA A 21 -56.98 -21.43 1.61
CA ALA A 21 -56.39 -20.74 2.75
C ALA A 21 -55.48 -19.62 2.23
N ASN A 22 -55.79 -18.38 2.63
CA ASN A 22 -54.89 -17.26 2.41
C ASN A 22 -53.66 -17.42 3.32
N SER A 23 -52.69 -18.21 2.91
CA SER A 23 -51.34 -18.18 3.48
C SER A 23 -50.59 -16.97 2.95
N GLN A 24 -51.11 -15.77 3.24
CA GLN A 24 -50.22 -14.65 3.49
C GLN A 24 -49.43 -15.03 4.72
N GLU A 25 -48.15 -15.36 4.55
CA GLU A 25 -47.19 -15.38 5.64
C GLU A 25 -47.03 -13.93 6.14
N THR A 26 -48.00 -13.48 6.93
CA THR A 26 -47.88 -12.24 7.70
C THR A 26 -46.75 -12.48 8.68
N LYS A 27 -45.58 -11.90 8.37
CA LYS A 27 -44.48 -11.76 9.33
C LYS A 27 -45.09 -11.30 10.67
N PRO A 28 -44.73 -11.93 11.80
CA PRO A 28 -45.30 -11.55 13.08
C PRO A 28 -45.15 -10.04 13.28
N THR A 29 -46.27 -9.37 13.51
CA THR A 29 -46.28 -7.91 13.74
C THR A 29 -45.65 -7.65 15.09
N LEU A 30 -44.36 -7.30 15.07
CA LEU A 30 -43.57 -7.01 16.26
C LEU A 30 -44.32 -6.03 17.19
N THR A 31 -44.26 -6.24 18.50
CA THR A 31 -44.80 -5.31 19.50
C THR A 31 -44.09 -3.95 19.44
N LYS A 32 -44.59 -2.95 20.16
CA LYS A 32 -43.93 -1.63 20.22
C LYS A 32 -42.58 -1.71 20.93
N GLU A 33 -42.45 -2.57 21.94
CA GLU A 33 -41.18 -2.88 22.62
C GLU A 33 -40.21 -3.54 21.62
N GLU A 34 -40.63 -4.62 20.95
CA GLU A 34 -39.79 -5.35 19.97
C GLU A 34 -39.33 -4.45 18.80
N GLN A 35 -40.19 -3.58 18.29
CA GLN A 35 -39.82 -2.59 17.25
C GLN A 35 -38.82 -1.56 17.78
N THR A 36 -38.91 -1.19 19.06
CA THR A 36 -38.00 -0.22 19.69
C THR A 36 -36.64 -0.86 19.95
N LEU A 37 -36.61 -2.08 20.50
CA LEU A 37 -35.41 -2.88 20.70
C LEU A 37 -34.64 -3.08 19.37
N LEU A 38 -35.32 -3.60 18.34
CA LEU A 38 -34.72 -3.82 17.01
C LEU A 38 -34.13 -2.54 16.41
N LYS A 39 -34.76 -1.38 16.65
CA LYS A 39 -34.27 -0.07 16.21
C LYS A 39 -33.02 0.37 16.98
N LEU A 40 -32.96 0.12 18.29
CA LEU A 40 -31.79 0.42 19.12
C LEU A 40 -30.60 -0.46 18.75
N GLU A 41 -30.80 -1.78 18.64
CA GLU A 41 -29.79 -2.73 18.14
C GLU A 41 -29.27 -2.34 16.75
N THR A 42 -30.17 -1.97 15.84
CA THR A 42 -29.81 -1.49 14.50
C THR A 42 -28.97 -0.20 14.56
N ASN A 43 -29.21 0.68 15.52
CA ASN A 43 -28.43 1.90 15.69
C ASN A 43 -27.04 1.61 16.25
N VAL A 44 -26.92 0.73 17.27
CA VAL A 44 -25.64 0.24 17.80
C VAL A 44 -24.81 -0.38 16.67
N LYS A 45 -25.40 -1.29 15.89
CA LYS A 45 -24.72 -1.92 14.75
C LYS A 45 -24.24 -0.90 13.71
N LYS A 46 -25.08 0.09 13.35
CA LYS A 46 -24.69 1.18 12.43
C LYS A 46 -23.59 2.09 12.98
N ALA A 47 -23.49 2.24 14.29
CA ALA A 47 -22.41 2.99 14.93
C ALA A 47 -21.10 2.17 14.93
N GLN A 48 -21.16 0.88 15.27
CA GLN A 48 -20.03 -0.06 15.17
C GLN A 48 -19.48 -0.11 13.74
N ASP A 49 -20.34 -0.26 12.74
CA ASP A 49 -19.99 -0.23 11.32
C ASP A 49 -19.20 1.03 10.90
N LYS A 50 -19.39 2.18 11.60
CA LYS A 50 -18.64 3.42 11.36
C LYS A 50 -17.29 3.40 12.06
N VAL A 51 -17.23 2.92 13.30
CA VAL A 51 -15.98 2.71 14.06
C VAL A 51 -15.05 1.80 13.26
N ASP A 52 -15.52 0.63 12.84
CA ASP A 52 -14.74 -0.36 12.09
C ASP A 52 -14.20 0.22 10.78
N LYS A 53 -15.04 0.97 10.04
CA LYS A 53 -14.63 1.64 8.80
C LYS A 53 -13.57 2.71 9.04
N ALA A 54 -13.66 3.49 10.12
CA ALA A 54 -12.66 4.50 10.45
C ALA A 54 -11.34 3.84 10.90
N GLN A 55 -11.41 2.81 11.76
CA GLN A 55 -10.26 2.03 12.20
C GLN A 55 -9.53 1.36 11.03
N ALA A 56 -10.25 0.72 10.10
CA ALA A 56 -9.65 0.11 8.91
C ALA A 56 -8.90 1.13 8.01
N LYS A 57 -9.37 2.38 7.94
CA LYS A 57 -8.68 3.45 7.20
C LYS A 57 -7.43 3.97 7.92
N LEU A 58 -7.43 3.94 9.26
CA LEU A 58 -6.26 4.27 10.08
C LEU A 58 -5.21 3.15 10.07
N ALA A 59 -5.61 1.89 10.22
CA ALA A 59 -4.71 0.74 10.07
C ALA A 59 -4.04 0.69 8.68
N SER A 60 -4.77 1.10 7.62
CA SER A 60 -4.19 1.30 6.28
C SER A 60 -3.17 2.45 6.22
N ALA A 61 -3.29 3.48 7.06
CA ALA A 61 -2.29 4.54 7.17
C ALA A 61 -1.05 4.06 7.93
N ASP A 62 -1.24 3.31 9.02
CA ASP A 62 -0.14 2.81 9.84
C ASP A 62 0.67 1.73 9.09
N SER A 63 0.02 0.92 8.25
CA SER A 63 0.70 0.01 7.30
C SER A 63 1.56 0.75 6.27
N LEU A 64 1.10 1.91 5.77
CA LEU A 64 1.90 2.76 4.88
C LEU A 64 3.12 3.36 5.61
N ILE A 65 2.97 3.75 6.87
CA ILE A 65 4.08 4.27 7.69
C ILE A 65 5.12 3.17 7.92
N ASN A 66 4.71 2.00 8.40
CA ASN A 66 5.63 0.91 8.73
C ASN A 66 6.40 0.41 7.51
N SER A 67 5.74 0.27 6.35
CA SER A 67 6.41 -0.10 5.09
C SER A 67 7.33 1.01 4.57
N SER A 68 7.01 2.29 4.84
CA SER A 68 7.87 3.42 4.46
C SER A 68 9.14 3.49 5.33
N VAL A 69 9.04 3.24 6.64
CA VAL A 69 10.19 3.26 7.56
C VAL A 69 11.24 2.20 7.20
N GLU A 70 10.82 0.96 6.93
CA GLU A 70 11.77 -0.09 6.51
C GLU A 70 12.37 0.21 5.12
N LEU A 71 11.57 0.73 4.19
CA LEU A 71 12.04 1.10 2.84
C LEU A 71 13.02 2.28 2.84
N GLU A 72 12.81 3.28 3.71
CA GLU A 72 13.70 4.41 3.92
C GLU A 72 15.06 3.94 4.46
N LYS A 73 15.03 3.10 5.48
CA LYS A 73 16.22 2.49 6.09
C LYS A 73 17.01 1.64 5.08
N GLU A 74 16.33 0.82 4.27
CA GLU A 74 16.96 0.03 3.21
C GLU A 74 17.62 0.94 2.16
N ALA A 75 16.89 1.94 1.66
CA ALA A 75 17.38 2.83 0.60
C ALA A 75 18.57 3.67 1.06
N ASN A 76 18.54 4.22 2.28
CA ASN A 76 19.66 4.99 2.84
C ASN A 76 20.90 4.11 3.05
N ALA A 77 20.75 2.90 3.63
CA ALA A 77 21.87 1.98 3.80
C ALA A 77 22.50 1.56 2.46
N ASN A 78 21.69 1.39 1.40
CA ASN A 78 22.19 1.10 0.06
C ASN A 78 22.91 2.31 -0.56
N LEU A 79 22.43 3.54 -0.33
CA LEU A 79 23.08 4.76 -0.80
C LEU A 79 24.45 4.95 -0.14
N ASP A 80 24.58 4.74 1.18
CA ASP A 80 25.86 4.79 1.90
C ASP A 80 26.88 3.78 1.30
N ILE A 81 26.42 2.58 0.96
CA ILE A 81 27.26 1.54 0.31
C ILE A 81 27.67 1.99 -1.10
N ILE A 82 26.75 2.55 -1.89
CA ILE A 82 27.01 3.05 -3.24
C ILE A 82 28.04 4.19 -3.21
N GLU A 83 27.92 5.14 -2.29
CA GLU A 83 28.87 6.26 -2.13
C GLU A 83 30.27 5.74 -1.74
N ALA A 84 30.36 4.79 -0.81
CA ALA A 84 31.63 4.19 -0.40
C ALA A 84 32.31 3.42 -1.55
N GLU A 85 31.53 2.67 -2.34
CA GLU A 85 32.03 1.96 -3.52
C GLU A 85 32.49 2.93 -4.63
N GLU A 86 31.72 4.00 -4.89
CA GLU A 86 32.06 5.03 -5.88
C GLU A 86 33.33 5.79 -5.49
N ALA A 87 33.49 6.15 -4.22
CA ALA A 87 34.70 6.79 -3.70
C ALA A 87 35.93 5.87 -3.82
N ALA A 88 35.78 4.58 -3.51
CA ALA A 88 36.84 3.58 -3.66
C ALA A 88 37.23 3.38 -5.14
N PHE A 89 36.25 3.26 -6.03
CA PHE A 89 36.44 3.16 -7.48
C PHE A 89 37.15 4.40 -8.04
N THR A 90 36.69 5.59 -7.69
CA THR A 90 37.27 6.87 -8.15
C THR A 90 38.72 7.02 -7.69
N LYS A 91 39.04 6.58 -6.47
CA LYS A 91 40.41 6.56 -5.93
C LYS A 91 41.31 5.58 -6.69
N ASP A 92 40.80 4.40 -7.02
CA ASP A 92 41.51 3.39 -7.83
C ASP A 92 41.80 3.90 -9.25
N MET A 93 40.76 4.39 -9.96
CA MET A 93 40.92 4.97 -11.31
C MET A 93 41.90 6.16 -11.31
N THR A 94 41.83 7.02 -10.30
CA THR A 94 42.78 8.15 -10.13
C THR A 94 44.21 7.67 -9.90
N THR A 95 44.40 6.57 -9.17
CA THR A 95 45.73 6.01 -8.88
C THR A 95 46.33 5.39 -10.14
N GLN A 96 45.58 4.54 -10.83
CA GLN A 96 45.98 3.95 -12.12
C GLN A 96 46.32 5.03 -13.16
N MET A 97 45.51 6.11 -13.26
CA MET A 97 45.78 7.20 -14.19
C MET A 97 47.07 7.97 -13.85
N LYS A 98 47.35 8.20 -12.55
CA LYS A 98 48.59 8.83 -12.09
C LYS A 98 49.82 7.96 -12.38
N ASP A 99 49.70 6.64 -12.27
CA ASP A 99 50.81 5.73 -12.54
C ASP A 99 51.06 5.57 -14.05
N LEU A 100 50.01 5.53 -14.88
CA LEU A 100 50.15 5.64 -16.33
C LEU A 100 50.82 6.95 -16.76
N ASP A 101 50.45 8.10 -16.17
CA ASP A 101 51.09 9.40 -16.46
C ASP A 101 52.58 9.43 -16.04
N LYS A 102 52.96 8.79 -14.93
CA LYS A 102 54.38 8.62 -14.54
C LYS A 102 55.15 7.76 -15.55
N THR A 103 54.56 6.66 -16.01
CA THR A 103 55.18 5.77 -17.00
C THR A 103 55.31 6.48 -18.35
N ARG A 104 54.26 7.18 -18.78
CA ARG A 104 54.22 7.99 -20.01
C ARG A 104 55.36 9.01 -20.09
N LYS A 105 55.69 9.66 -18.97
CA LYS A 105 56.80 10.64 -18.88
C LYS A 105 58.21 10.03 -19.02
N LYS A 106 58.33 8.70 -18.97
CA LYS A 106 59.59 7.97 -19.08
C LYS A 106 59.65 7.07 -20.33
N ALA A 107 58.57 7.03 -21.11
CA ALA A 107 58.38 6.13 -22.23
C ALA A 107 59.09 6.61 -23.50
N THR A 108 59.53 5.66 -24.31
CA THR A 108 60.01 5.89 -25.70
C THR A 108 58.85 6.16 -26.66
N GLU A 109 59.13 6.70 -27.86
CA GLU A 109 58.09 7.01 -28.86
C GLU A 109 57.21 5.80 -29.24
N ASP A 110 57.78 4.59 -29.24
CA ASP A 110 57.04 3.36 -29.55
C ASP A 110 56.12 2.92 -28.39
N GLU A 111 56.54 3.13 -27.15
CA GLU A 111 55.75 2.83 -25.95
C GLU A 111 54.59 3.81 -25.72
N LEU A 112 54.76 5.09 -26.09
CA LEU A 112 53.74 6.13 -25.92
C LEU A 112 52.39 5.75 -26.56
N LYS A 113 52.40 5.11 -27.74
CA LYS A 113 51.18 4.68 -28.44
C LYS A 113 50.37 3.62 -27.68
N THR A 114 51.02 2.82 -26.84
CA THR A 114 50.36 1.81 -25.99
C THR A 114 49.80 2.48 -24.75
N ILE A 115 50.58 3.32 -24.08
CA ILE A 115 50.17 4.03 -22.87
C ILE A 115 48.99 4.99 -23.15
N ASP A 116 49.01 5.72 -24.27
CA ASP A 116 47.90 6.59 -24.69
C ASP A 116 46.60 5.80 -24.98
N LYS A 117 46.69 4.52 -25.37
CA LYS A 117 45.51 3.64 -25.51
C LYS A 117 45.00 3.17 -24.15
N GLU A 118 45.90 2.78 -23.24
CA GLU A 118 45.55 2.37 -21.88
C GLU A 118 44.89 3.50 -21.10
N MET A 119 45.41 4.73 -21.18
CA MET A 119 44.80 5.91 -20.57
C MET A 119 43.38 6.18 -21.11
N LYS A 120 43.16 6.03 -22.43
CA LYS A 120 41.82 6.16 -23.03
C LYS A 120 40.86 5.03 -22.62
N ALA A 121 41.36 3.81 -22.49
CA ALA A 121 40.58 2.69 -21.98
C ALA A 121 40.19 2.90 -20.51
N LEU A 122 41.10 3.45 -19.70
CA LEU A 122 40.86 3.77 -18.29
C LEU A 122 39.85 4.91 -18.12
N ASP A 123 39.94 5.99 -18.91
CA ASP A 123 38.93 7.06 -18.94
C ASP A 123 37.55 6.54 -19.36
N THR A 124 37.50 5.64 -20.36
CA THR A 124 36.26 4.98 -20.78
C THR A 124 35.68 4.10 -19.66
N LYS A 125 36.52 3.30 -18.99
CA LYS A 125 36.13 2.48 -17.82
C LYS A 125 35.59 3.36 -16.69
N ASN A 126 36.27 4.46 -16.38
CA ASN A 126 35.84 5.42 -15.35
C ASN A 126 34.45 5.99 -15.66
N LYS A 127 34.25 6.51 -16.89
CA LYS A 127 32.95 7.06 -17.34
C LYS A 127 31.81 6.04 -17.34
N LEU A 128 32.10 4.76 -17.63
CA LEU A 128 31.09 3.70 -17.56
C LEU A 128 30.79 3.28 -16.12
N GLY A 129 31.80 3.24 -15.24
CA GLY A 129 31.63 2.95 -13.82
C GLY A 129 30.78 3.99 -13.10
N LEU A 130 31.11 5.28 -13.25
CA LEU A 130 30.33 6.39 -12.65
C LEU A 130 28.86 6.35 -13.09
N LYS A 131 28.59 6.11 -14.38
CA LYS A 131 27.22 5.93 -14.89
C LYS A 131 26.48 4.73 -14.31
N GLU A 132 27.17 3.72 -13.79
CA GLU A 132 26.54 2.58 -13.13
C GLU A 132 26.21 2.90 -11.67
N PHE A 133 27.08 3.63 -10.96
CA PHE A 133 26.77 4.19 -9.64
C PHE A 133 25.59 5.16 -9.71
N GLU A 134 25.56 6.09 -10.67
CA GLU A 134 24.43 6.99 -10.93
C GLU A 134 23.09 6.22 -11.10
N LYS A 135 23.07 5.14 -11.88
CA LYS A 135 21.87 4.30 -12.07
C LYS A 135 21.43 3.62 -10.78
N ARG A 136 22.37 3.04 -10.03
CA ARG A 136 22.10 2.36 -8.76
C ARG A 136 21.53 3.35 -7.74
N ALA A 137 22.17 4.51 -7.58
CA ALA A 137 21.67 5.60 -6.73
C ALA A 137 20.28 6.09 -7.20
N ALA A 138 20.01 6.16 -8.50
CA ALA A 138 18.70 6.54 -9.03
C ALA A 138 17.59 5.50 -8.77
N VAL A 139 17.92 4.23 -8.49
CA VAL A 139 16.94 3.22 -8.04
C VAL A 139 16.59 3.47 -6.58
N GLU A 140 17.57 3.66 -5.71
CA GLU A 140 17.34 3.89 -4.28
C GLU A 140 16.65 5.23 -4.02
N ASN A 141 17.01 6.29 -4.75
CA ASN A 141 16.29 7.57 -4.71
C ASN A 141 14.80 7.45 -5.11
N LYS A 142 14.43 6.51 -6.00
CA LYS A 142 13.01 6.24 -6.31
C LYS A 142 12.29 5.52 -5.16
N LYS A 143 13.00 4.75 -4.33
CA LYS A 143 12.44 4.20 -3.09
C LYS A 143 12.13 5.34 -2.11
N LEU A 144 13.06 6.28 -1.92
CA LEU A 144 12.84 7.47 -1.07
C LEU A 144 11.67 8.34 -1.55
N LEU A 145 11.54 8.60 -2.86
CA LEU A 145 10.35 9.27 -3.42
C LEU A 145 9.06 8.47 -3.17
N THR A 146 9.13 7.14 -3.03
CA THR A 146 7.98 6.30 -2.69
C THR A 146 7.63 6.40 -1.20
N VAL A 147 8.64 6.46 -0.31
CA VAL A 147 8.51 6.75 1.12
C VAL A 147 7.75 8.07 1.33
N ASP A 148 8.20 9.17 0.74
CA ASP A 148 7.56 10.49 0.85
C ASP A 148 6.07 10.45 0.46
N ASN A 149 5.77 9.83 -0.69
CA ASN A 149 4.42 9.73 -1.20
C ASN A 149 3.51 8.87 -0.29
N ASN A 150 4.05 7.82 0.32
CA ASN A 150 3.30 6.96 1.24
C ASN A 150 3.10 7.63 2.60
N MET A 151 4.12 8.29 3.15
CA MET A 151 4.05 9.07 4.39
C MET A 151 3.05 10.22 4.27
N LYS A 152 3.02 10.93 3.12
CA LYS A 152 1.99 11.93 2.83
C LYS A 152 0.58 11.35 2.84
N LYS A 153 0.34 10.25 2.10
CA LYS A 153 -0.97 9.56 2.08
C LYS A 153 -1.39 9.06 3.46
N ALA A 154 -0.45 8.58 4.27
CA ALA A 154 -0.72 8.15 5.64
C ALA A 154 -1.11 9.34 6.52
N SER A 155 -0.38 10.46 6.44
CA SER A 155 -0.70 11.69 7.16
C SER A 155 -2.09 12.22 6.80
N GLU A 156 -2.44 12.23 5.51
CA GLU A 156 -3.77 12.63 5.02
C GLU A 156 -4.87 11.73 5.58
N LYS A 157 -4.69 10.39 5.53
CA LYS A 157 -5.62 9.43 6.15
C LYS A 157 -5.76 9.64 7.66
N GLN A 158 -4.66 9.83 8.38
CA GLN A 158 -4.71 10.06 9.82
C GLN A 158 -5.45 11.36 10.16
N LYS A 159 -5.18 12.45 9.43
CA LYS A 159 -5.89 13.74 9.59
C LYS A 159 -7.39 13.60 9.31
N GLN A 160 -7.77 12.86 8.27
CA GLN A 160 -9.17 12.66 7.89
C GLN A 160 -9.93 11.75 8.87
N TYR A 161 -9.34 10.60 9.25
CA TYR A 161 -10.06 9.53 9.95
C TYR A 161 -9.89 9.52 11.47
N LYS A 162 -8.89 10.19 12.07
CA LYS A 162 -8.80 10.32 13.54
C LYS A 162 -10.01 11.07 14.14
N PRO A 163 -10.48 12.21 13.58
CA PRO A 163 -11.72 12.86 14.05
C PRO A 163 -12.94 11.97 13.85
N ILE A 164 -13.10 11.38 12.66
CA ILE A 164 -14.23 10.50 12.32
C ILE A 164 -14.31 9.30 13.28
N LEU A 165 -13.17 8.71 13.66
CA LEU A 165 -13.13 7.62 14.64
C LEU A 165 -13.65 8.10 16.01
N LYS A 166 -13.18 9.25 16.50
CA LYS A 166 -13.65 9.82 17.78
C LYS A 166 -15.17 10.06 17.77
N ASP A 167 -15.68 10.66 16.71
CA ASP A 167 -17.11 10.96 16.57
C ASP A 167 -17.95 9.67 16.44
N ALA A 168 -17.42 8.65 15.74
CA ALA A 168 -18.06 7.34 15.62
C ALA A 168 -18.04 6.57 16.95
N GLN A 169 -16.98 6.67 17.75
CA GLN A 169 -16.88 6.07 19.08
C GLN A 169 -17.89 6.71 20.04
N ALA A 170 -17.99 8.04 20.07
CA ALA A 170 -19.00 8.74 20.87
C ALA A 170 -20.44 8.38 20.46
N ALA A 171 -20.69 8.23 19.14
CA ALA A 171 -22.00 7.80 18.64
C ALA A 171 -22.30 6.32 18.96
N LEU A 172 -21.29 5.47 19.07
CA LEU A 172 -21.45 4.08 19.52
C LEU A 172 -21.75 4.03 21.02
N GLU A 173 -21.02 4.78 21.85
CA GLU A 173 -21.25 4.89 23.29
C GLU A 173 -22.68 5.37 23.61
N ASP A 174 -23.14 6.44 22.95
CA ASP A 174 -24.53 6.94 23.07
C ASP A 174 -25.59 5.94 22.60
N ALA A 175 -25.32 5.20 21.50
CA ALA A 175 -26.25 4.19 21.01
C ALA A 175 -26.33 2.97 21.94
N THR A 176 -25.19 2.50 22.45
CA THR A 176 -25.10 1.37 23.39
C THR A 176 -25.77 1.72 24.70
N LYS A 177 -25.48 2.90 25.27
CA LYS A 177 -26.13 3.37 26.49
C LYS A 177 -27.66 3.43 26.36
N LYS A 178 -28.19 3.87 25.21
CA LYS A 178 -29.65 3.89 24.96
C LYS A 178 -30.27 2.50 24.82
N LEU A 179 -29.50 1.50 24.38
CA LEU A 179 -29.93 0.10 24.35
C LEU A 179 -29.94 -0.48 25.76
N GLU A 180 -28.87 -0.26 26.53
CA GLU A 180 -28.76 -0.67 27.94
C GLU A 180 -29.86 -0.03 28.80
N GLU A 181 -30.09 1.28 28.69
CA GLU A 181 -31.17 2.01 29.39
C GLU A 181 -32.58 1.58 28.97
N PHE A 182 -32.75 0.88 27.84
CA PHE A 182 -34.03 0.30 27.43
C PHE A 182 -34.18 -1.08 28.07
N GLN A 183 -33.15 -1.93 27.95
CA GLN A 183 -33.13 -3.27 28.52
C GLN A 183 -33.28 -3.25 30.05
N SER A 184 -32.61 -2.32 30.74
CA SER A 184 -32.68 -2.17 32.21
C SER A 184 -34.00 -1.58 32.74
N LYS A 185 -35.00 -1.35 31.88
CA LYS A 185 -36.36 -0.92 32.25
C LYS A 185 -37.41 -2.01 32.01
N GLU A 186 -37.00 -3.11 31.37
CA GLU A 186 -37.81 -4.30 31.12
C GLU A 186 -37.49 -5.41 32.16
N GLU A 187 -36.49 -5.19 33.03
CA GLU A 187 -36.18 -6.00 34.24
C GLU A 187 -36.95 -5.50 35.48
#